data_AF-A0A602YDB4-F1
#
_entry.id   AF-A0A602YDB4-F1
#
_cell.length_a   1.000
_cell.length_b   1.000
_cell.length_c   1.000
_cell.angle_alpha   90.00
_cell.angle_beta   90.00
_cell.angle_gamma   90.00
#
_symmetry.space_group_name_H-M   'P 1'
#
loop_
_entity.id
_entity.type
_entity.pdbx_description
1 polymer ?
#
loop_
_entity_poly.entity_id
_entity_poly.type
_entity_poly.pdbx_seq_one_letter_code
_entity_poly.pdbx_strand_id
1 'polypeptide(L)'
;MPENIPAGKSTLTPDSWISCSERMPDDKQYVWFFGESRGFAGRDTLEGYYDWSRNKLWAVTDIGEEPASKVTHWMPLPEPPQEEK
;
A
#
# COMPACT_ATOMS: atom_id res chain seq x y z
N MET A 1 20.23 -0.68 -26.82
CA MET A 1 20.40 0.03 -25.54
C MET A 1 19.04 0.57 -25.18
N PRO A 2 18.36 0.17 -24.10
CA PRO A 2 17.18 0.89 -23.65
C PRO A 2 17.59 1.97 -22.66
N GLU A 3 16.82 3.06 -22.73
CA GLU A 3 17.15 4.39 -22.29
C GLU A 3 17.11 4.58 -20.77
N ASN A 4 17.99 5.48 -20.36
CA ASN A 4 18.17 6.05 -19.04
C ASN A 4 16.91 6.83 -18.60
N ILE A 5 16.06 6.24 -17.76
CA ILE A 5 14.88 6.92 -17.20
C ILE A 5 15.34 7.92 -16.12
N PRO A 6 14.94 9.20 -16.20
CA PRO A 6 15.41 10.24 -15.29
C PRO A 6 14.83 10.05 -13.88
N ALA A 7 15.73 10.05 -12.90
CA ALA A 7 15.44 10.16 -11.48
C ALA A 7 14.64 11.45 -11.17
N GLY A 8 13.66 11.35 -10.27
CA GLY A 8 13.11 12.52 -9.57
C GLY A 8 11.72 13.00 -10.00
N LYS A 9 10.74 12.12 -10.15
CA LYS A 9 9.33 12.50 -10.23
C LYS A 9 8.50 11.55 -9.38
N SER A 10 7.96 12.04 -8.26
CA SER A 10 7.03 11.34 -7.37
C SER A 10 5.66 11.18 -8.04
N THR A 11 5.63 10.60 -9.24
CA THR A 11 4.41 10.18 -9.91
C THR A 11 4.10 8.79 -9.39
N LEU A 12 2.94 8.63 -8.75
CA LEU A 12 2.32 7.34 -8.41
C LEU A 12 2.14 6.52 -9.71
N THR A 13 3.21 5.91 -10.21
CA THR A 13 3.19 5.08 -11.40
C THR A 13 2.69 3.68 -11.01
N PRO A 14 1.92 3.01 -11.90
CA PRO A 14 1.55 1.61 -11.73
C PRO A 14 2.75 0.70 -11.39
N ASP A 15 3.95 1.06 -11.83
CA ASP A 15 5.21 0.37 -11.54
C ASP A 15 5.66 0.39 -10.07
N SER A 16 5.11 1.24 -9.21
CA SER A 16 5.44 1.25 -7.77
C SER A 16 4.59 0.28 -6.94
N TRP A 17 3.60 -0.37 -7.55
CA TRP A 17 2.75 -1.35 -6.90
C TRP A 17 3.42 -2.73 -6.90
N ILE A 18 3.84 -3.16 -5.72
CA ILE A 18 4.44 -4.45 -5.45
C ILE A 18 3.34 -5.49 -5.28
N SER A 19 3.40 -6.59 -6.03
CA SER A 19 2.46 -7.70 -5.85
C SER A 19 2.65 -8.34 -4.47
N CYS A 20 1.55 -8.66 -3.79
CA CYS A 20 1.57 -9.36 -2.49
C CYS A 20 2.34 -10.70 -2.56
N SER A 21 2.32 -11.36 -3.72
CA SER A 21 3.04 -12.62 -3.98
C SER A 21 4.54 -12.43 -4.22
N GLU A 22 4.99 -11.25 -4.64
CA GLU A 22 6.39 -10.99 -4.98
C GLU A 22 7.17 -10.60 -3.73
N ARG A 23 6.58 -9.73 -2.91
CA ARG A 23 7.13 -9.32 -1.63
C ARG A 23 5.99 -8.89 -0.73
N MET A 24 5.99 -9.36 0.52
CA MET A 24 5.11 -8.85 1.57
C MET A 24 5.73 -7.58 2.18
N PRO A 25 4.91 -6.65 2.71
CA PRO A 25 5.42 -5.53 3.49
C PRO A 25 6.15 -6.00 4.77
N ASP A 26 6.94 -5.13 5.38
CA ASP A 26 7.54 -5.39 6.68
C ASP A 26 6.48 -5.39 7.81
N ASP A 27 6.82 -6.00 8.96
CA ASP A 27 5.91 -6.04 10.13
C ASP A 27 5.59 -4.63 10.62
N LYS A 28 4.29 -4.34 10.74
CA LYS A 28 3.74 -3.02 11.10
C LYS A 28 4.15 -1.88 10.16
N GLN A 29 4.56 -2.20 8.94
CA GLN A 29 4.80 -1.19 7.93
C GLN A 29 3.46 -0.66 7.40
N TYR A 30 3.28 0.67 7.45
CA TYR A 30 2.16 1.34 6.80
C TYR A 30 2.38 1.41 5.29
N VAL A 31 1.40 0.89 4.55
CA VAL A 31 1.41 0.74 3.11
C VAL A 31 0.02 1.04 2.56
N TRP A 32 -0.05 1.51 1.32
CA TRP A 32 -1.28 1.48 0.55
C TRP A 32 -1.40 0.14 -0.14
N PHE A 33 -2.56 -0.48 -0.11
CA PHE A 33 -2.81 -1.72 -0.81
C PHE A 33 -4.12 -1.67 -1.57
N PHE A 34 -4.16 -2.34 -2.72
CA PHE A 34 -5.35 -2.45 -3.54
C PHE A 34 -6.06 -3.76 -3.23
N GLY A 35 -7.25 -3.69 -2.64
CA GLY A 35 -7.97 -4.87 -2.18
C GLY A 35 -9.38 -4.57 -1.71
N GLU A 36 -10.03 -5.59 -1.16
CA GLU A 36 -11.36 -5.46 -0.55
C GLU A 36 -11.17 -5.37 0.97
N SER A 37 -11.83 -4.41 1.62
CA SER A 37 -11.97 -4.39 3.08
C SER A 37 -13.43 -4.46 3.43
N ARG A 38 -13.75 -5.03 4.59
CA ARG A 38 -15.13 -5.13 5.07
C ARG A 38 -15.79 -3.74 5.23
N GLY A 39 -15.00 -2.69 5.41
CA GLY A 39 -15.47 -1.30 5.43
C GLY A 39 -15.70 -0.64 4.07
N PHE A 40 -15.34 -1.29 2.94
CA PHE A 40 -15.42 -0.69 1.60
C PHE A 40 -16.15 -1.59 0.60
N ALA A 41 -17.11 -1.04 -0.13
CA ALA A 41 -17.89 -1.77 -1.13
C ALA A 41 -17.11 -1.91 -2.44
N GLY A 42 -16.22 -2.91 -2.51
CA GLY A 42 -15.48 -3.25 -3.73
C GLY A 42 -13.97 -3.34 -3.51
N ARG A 43 -13.22 -3.43 -4.62
CA ARG A 43 -11.76 -3.34 -4.63
C ARG A 43 -11.37 -1.89 -4.78
N ASP A 44 -10.69 -1.34 -3.79
CA ASP A 44 -10.21 0.03 -3.81
C ASP A 44 -8.81 0.12 -3.20
N THR A 45 -8.20 1.30 -3.35
CA THR A 45 -6.93 1.62 -2.70
C THR A 45 -7.20 1.98 -1.25
N LEU A 46 -6.69 1.18 -0.34
CA LEU A 46 -6.88 1.33 1.09
C LEU A 46 -5.52 1.50 1.75
N GLU A 47 -5.47 2.38 2.74
CA GLU A 47 -4.32 2.46 3.61
C GLU A 47 -4.38 1.36 4.65
N GLY A 48 -3.23 0.83 5.04
CA GLY A 48 -3.17 -0.13 6.12
C GLY A 48 -1.77 -0.53 6.48
N TYR A 49 -1.67 -1.58 7.28
CA TYR A 49 -0.39 -2.14 7.66
C TYR A 49 -0.42 -3.65 7.58
N TYR A 50 0.76 -4.24 7.37
CA TYR A 50 0.91 -5.68 7.43
C TYR A 50 1.23 -6.12 8.85
N ASP A 51 0.47 -7.09 9.35
CA ASP A 51 0.72 -7.72 10.64
C ASP A 51 1.33 -9.10 10.41
N TRP A 52 2.63 -9.27 10.70
CA TRP A 52 3.33 -10.54 10.53
C TRP A 52 2.78 -11.61 11.48
N SER A 53 2.40 -11.22 12.69
CA SER A 53 1.86 -12.16 13.70
C SER A 53 0.54 -12.79 13.22
N ARG A 54 -0.22 -12.07 12.40
CA ARG A 54 -1.48 -12.53 11.81
C ARG A 54 -1.34 -12.94 10.34
N ASN A 55 -0.16 -12.75 9.74
CA ASN A 55 0.12 -12.94 8.32
C ASN A 55 -0.98 -12.34 7.44
N LYS A 56 -1.43 -11.12 7.78
CA LYS A 56 -2.58 -10.46 7.16
C LYS A 56 -2.43 -8.94 7.13
N LEU A 57 -2.92 -8.33 6.05
CA LEU A 57 -3.04 -6.89 5.92
C LEU A 57 -4.30 -6.38 6.64
N TRP A 58 -4.15 -5.26 7.32
CA TRP A 58 -5.19 -4.57 8.05
C TRP A 58 -5.40 -3.21 7.41
N ALA A 59 -6.60 -2.97 6.87
CA ALA A 59 -7.04 -1.69 6.37
C ALA A 59 -7.28 -0.74 7.54
N VAL A 60 -6.61 0.41 7.55
CA VAL A 60 -6.93 1.51 8.44
C VAL A 60 -8.00 2.34 7.73
N THR A 61 -9.18 2.38 8.32
CA THR A 61 -10.35 3.11 7.82
C THR A 61 -10.84 4.10 8.87
N ASP A 62 -11.70 5.04 8.49
CA ASP A 62 -12.30 6.01 9.43
C ASP A 62 -13.07 5.36 10.59
N ILE A 63 -13.51 4.10 10.41
CA ILE A 63 -14.24 3.34 11.44
C ILE A 63 -13.33 2.41 12.26
N GLY A 64 -12.03 2.38 11.97
CA GLY A 64 -11.03 1.56 12.65
C GLY A 64 -10.23 0.63 11.72
N GLU A 65 -9.56 -0.34 12.35
CA GLU A 65 -8.71 -1.33 11.67
C GLU A 65 -9.55 -2.53 11.23
N GLU A 66 -9.74 -2.70 9.92
CA GLU A 66 -10.54 -3.77 9.33
C GLU A 66 -9.64 -4.76 8.58
N PRO A 67 -9.87 -6.08 8.67
CA PRO A 67 -9.04 -7.05 8.00
C PRO A 67 -9.22 -6.97 6.47
N ALA A 68 -8.12 -6.69 5.76
CA ALA A 68 -8.10 -6.67 4.31
C ALA A 68 -8.22 -8.08 3.73
N SER A 69 -8.86 -8.17 2.57
CA SER A 69 -9.11 -9.40 1.83
C SER A 69 -8.87 -9.17 0.34
N LYS A 70 -8.43 -10.22 -0.38
CA LYS A 70 -8.16 -10.15 -1.84
C LYS A 70 -7.24 -8.99 -2.24
N VAL A 71 -6.22 -8.72 -1.43
CA VAL A 71 -5.19 -7.74 -1.77
C VAL A 71 -4.41 -8.26 -2.96
N THR A 72 -4.29 -7.45 -4.01
CA THR A 72 -3.54 -7.83 -5.21
C THR A 72 -2.14 -7.23 -5.18
N HIS A 73 -2.05 -5.92 -4.94
CA HIS A 73 -0.79 -5.16 -4.94
C HIS A 73 -0.77 -4.17 -3.77
N TRP A 74 0.43 -3.77 -3.35
CA TRP A 74 0.66 -2.76 -2.32
C TRP A 74 1.83 -1.85 -2.66
N MET A 75 1.92 -0.69 -2.03
CA MET A 75 3.05 0.23 -2.16
C MET A 75 3.34 0.93 -0.83
N PRO A 76 4.60 1.27 -0.54
CA PRO A 76 4.93 2.01 0.67
C PRO A 76 4.25 3.38 0.67
N LEU A 77 3.85 3.84 1.85
CA LEU A 77 3.31 5.19 2.02
C LEU A 77 4.37 6.22 1.60
N PRO A 78 4.03 7.22 0.76
CA PRO A 78 4.96 8.31 0.49
C PRO A 78 5.31 9.01 1.80
N GLU A 79 6.56 9.47 1.94
CA GLU A 79 6.93 10.31 3.07
C GLU A 79 5.95 11.48 3.15
N PRO A 80 5.44 11.81 4.36
CA PRO A 80 4.52 12.93 4.51
C PRO A 80 5.16 14.15 3.86
N PRO A 81 4.42 14.92 3.03
CA PRO A 81 4.97 16.14 2.47
C PRO A 81 5.46 16.96 3.67
N GLN A 82 6.77 17.20 3.73
CA GLN A 82 7.31 18.11 4.73
C GLN A 82 6.53 19.41 4.55
N GLU A 83 5.71 19.77 5.54
CA GLU A 83 5.14 21.10 5.61
C GLU A 83 6.35 22.05 5.57
N GLU A 84 6.63 22.62 4.39
CA GLU A 84 7.50 23.79 4.28
C GLU A 84 6.82 24.87 5.11
N LYS A 85 7.26 24.96 6.36
CA LYS A 85 6.86 25.99 7.31
C LYS A 85 7.33 27.37 6.85
#